data_AF-X1FUF4-F1
#
_entry.id   AF-X1FUF4-F1
#
_cell.length_a   1.000
_cell.length_b   1.000
_cell.length_c   1.000
_cell.angle_alpha   90.00
_cell.angle_beta   90.00
_cell.angle_gamma   90.00
#
_symmetry.space_group_name_H-M   'P 1'
#
loop_
_entity.id
_entity.type
_entity.pdbx_description
1 polymer ?
#
loop_
_entity_poly.entity_id
_entity_poly.type
_entity_poly.pdbx_seq_one_letter_code
_entity_poly.pdbx_strand_id
1 'polypeptide(L)'
;GGYLRMAEMARKLESIVEERKQPNVIDVEKLDRLAEEALQENYYRKDWRGTKKVFIDRELPLTDCYIAPCVLSCPILQDIPEYIRLVGDGQYDRALELIYLKNPLPNITGYICDHQCMYNCTRLDYEGAVGIREVKRIAAEHEKVVYRTKSHSAAERLDTKVAVIGAGPAGLSAAYFLAKIGFRVTVFEKQDSPGGVITHVLPNFRIPTAAIEKDISVIKALGVDLKFGVSEEFSIHDMNNEGYKYIFIGIGAEVSRKLQLTGDNNNIYEALDFLR
;
A
#
# COMPACT_ATOMS: atom_id res chain seq x y z
N GLY A 1 13.16 -2.30 -17.38
CA GLY A 1 13.43 -3.74 -17.11
C GLY A 1 13.38 -4.50 -18.41
N GLY A 2 14.27 -5.46 -18.63
CA GLY A 2 14.48 -6.13 -19.93
C GLY A 2 13.30 -6.95 -20.47
N TYR A 3 12.31 -7.31 -19.66
CA TYR A 3 11.23 -8.22 -20.07
C TYR A 3 10.17 -7.58 -20.98
N LEU A 4 9.75 -6.33 -20.71
CA LEU A 4 8.90 -5.60 -21.66
C LEU A 4 9.61 -5.41 -23.00
N ARG A 5 10.96 -5.31 -22.99
CA ARG A 5 11.78 -5.24 -24.20
C ARG A 5 11.80 -6.58 -24.95
N MET A 6 11.90 -7.72 -24.25
CA MET A 6 11.77 -9.02 -24.92
C MET A 6 10.39 -9.20 -25.55
N ALA A 7 9.32 -8.80 -24.86
CA ALA A 7 7.96 -8.88 -25.41
C ALA A 7 7.75 -7.92 -26.60
N GLU A 8 8.37 -6.75 -26.58
CA GLU A 8 8.35 -5.80 -27.70
C GLU A 8 9.19 -6.29 -28.88
N MET A 9 10.38 -6.83 -28.62
CA MET A 9 11.24 -7.47 -29.62
C MET A 9 10.52 -8.67 -30.25
N ALA A 10 9.89 -9.52 -29.44
CA ALA A 10 9.11 -10.65 -29.91
C ALA A 10 7.98 -10.17 -30.84
N ARG A 11 7.18 -9.18 -30.42
CA ARG A 11 6.11 -8.59 -31.27
C ARG A 11 6.63 -8.00 -32.58
N LYS A 12 7.79 -7.33 -32.55
CA LYS A 12 8.44 -6.79 -33.77
C LYS A 12 8.92 -7.91 -34.72
N LEU A 13 9.30 -9.05 -34.17
CA LEU A 13 9.80 -10.21 -34.91
C LEU A 13 8.69 -11.21 -35.30
N GLU A 14 7.52 -11.15 -34.67
CA GLU A 14 6.42 -12.11 -34.82
C GLU A 14 5.93 -12.19 -36.28
N SER A 15 5.71 -11.04 -36.91
CA SER A 15 5.32 -10.98 -38.33
C SER A 15 6.41 -11.51 -39.29
N ILE A 16 7.69 -11.39 -38.92
CA ILE A 16 8.82 -11.88 -39.72
C ILE A 16 8.93 -13.41 -39.63
N VAL A 17 8.66 -13.96 -38.44
CA VAL A 17 8.68 -15.40 -38.16
C VAL A 17 7.47 -16.10 -38.80
N GLU A 18 6.26 -15.53 -38.67
CA GLU A 18 5.03 -16.08 -39.25
C GLU A 18 5.09 -16.16 -40.78
N GLU A 19 5.64 -15.14 -41.44
CA GLU A 19 5.77 -15.11 -42.89
C GLU A 19 6.93 -15.97 -43.44
N ARG A 20 7.71 -16.64 -42.55
CA ARG A 20 8.94 -17.37 -42.89
C ARG A 20 9.90 -16.59 -43.81
N LYS A 21 9.88 -15.25 -43.73
CA LYS A 21 10.80 -14.37 -44.46
C LYS A 21 12.15 -14.29 -43.75
N GLN A 22 12.62 -15.40 -43.20
CA GLN A 22 13.99 -15.47 -42.69
C GLN A 22 14.90 -15.75 -43.88
N PRO A 23 15.68 -14.76 -44.36
CA PRO A 23 16.73 -15.07 -45.32
C PRO A 23 17.70 -16.07 -44.68
N ASN A 24 18.14 -17.09 -45.45
CA ASN A 24 19.20 -18.03 -45.02
C ASN A 24 20.59 -17.35 -44.91
N VAL A 25 20.64 -16.03 -45.01
CA VAL A 25 21.84 -15.22 -45.01
C VAL A 25 21.61 -14.07 -44.05
N ILE A 26 22.55 -13.91 -43.12
CA ILE A 26 22.57 -12.80 -42.18
C ILE A 26 22.97 -11.53 -42.96
N ASP A 27 22.13 -10.49 -42.89
CA ASP A 27 22.41 -9.18 -43.48
C ASP A 27 23.33 -8.39 -42.55
N VAL A 28 24.64 -8.50 -42.80
CA VAL A 28 25.69 -7.91 -41.96
C VAL A 28 25.62 -6.38 -41.96
N GLU A 29 25.31 -5.75 -43.09
CA GLU A 29 25.19 -4.28 -43.17
C GLU A 29 24.05 -3.74 -42.30
N LYS A 30 22.91 -4.44 -42.24
CA LYS A 30 21.81 -4.07 -41.32
C LYS A 30 22.17 -4.30 -39.87
N LEU A 31 22.93 -5.35 -39.57
CA LEU A 31 23.41 -5.63 -38.21
C LEU A 31 24.39 -4.56 -37.73
N ASP A 32 25.35 -4.18 -38.57
CA ASP A 32 26.32 -3.13 -38.26
C ASP A 32 25.61 -1.79 -38.06
N ARG A 33 24.66 -1.45 -38.94
CA ARG A 33 23.84 -0.24 -38.78
C ARG A 33 23.05 -0.24 -37.47
N LEU A 34 22.40 -1.35 -37.14
CA LEU A 34 21.66 -1.48 -35.88
C LEU A 34 22.59 -1.35 -34.67
N ALA A 35 23.81 -1.89 -34.74
CA ALA A 35 24.80 -1.79 -33.69
C ALA A 35 25.32 -0.35 -33.50
N GLU A 36 25.58 0.37 -34.60
CA GLU A 36 25.99 1.78 -34.58
C GLU A 36 24.87 2.69 -34.04
N GLU A 37 23.64 2.51 -34.55
CA GLU A 37 22.46 3.27 -34.11
C GLU A 37 22.22 3.06 -32.61
N ALA A 38 22.28 1.81 -32.12
CA ALA A 38 22.09 1.49 -30.72
C ALA A 38 23.03 2.25 -29.76
N LEU A 39 24.18 2.75 -30.19
CA LEU A 39 25.06 3.56 -29.34
C LEU A 39 24.61 5.02 -29.20
N GLN A 40 23.85 5.53 -30.16
CA GLN A 40 23.38 6.92 -30.21
C GLN A 40 21.94 7.06 -29.73
N GLU A 41 21.22 5.96 -29.63
CA GLU A 41 19.83 5.92 -29.22
C GLU A 41 19.60 6.48 -27.81
N ASN A 42 18.62 7.37 -27.70
CA ASN A 42 18.33 8.10 -26.46
C ASN A 42 17.95 7.16 -25.31
N TYR A 43 17.46 5.96 -25.58
CA TYR A 43 17.06 4.98 -24.58
C TYR A 43 18.23 4.20 -23.92
N TYR A 44 19.48 4.42 -24.36
CA TYR A 44 20.70 3.98 -23.66
C TYR A 44 21.44 5.11 -22.96
N ARG A 45 21.13 6.37 -23.30
CA ARG A 45 21.70 7.54 -22.66
C ARG A 45 20.97 7.77 -21.34
N LYS A 46 21.61 7.38 -20.23
CA LYS A 46 21.13 7.75 -18.90
C LYS A 46 21.43 9.22 -18.67
N ASP A 47 20.39 10.04 -18.53
CA ASP A 47 20.56 11.41 -18.05
C ASP A 47 21.16 11.41 -16.62
N TRP A 48 21.68 12.58 -16.22
CA TRP A 48 22.34 12.74 -14.92
C TRP A 48 21.43 12.33 -13.76
N ARG A 49 21.90 11.35 -12.98
CA ARG A 49 21.16 10.53 -12.00
C ARG A 49 20.89 11.21 -10.66
N GLY A 50 21.27 12.47 -10.49
CA GLY A 50 21.42 13.03 -9.15
C GLY A 50 22.31 12.15 -8.26
N THR A 51 22.13 12.22 -6.94
CA THR A 51 22.93 11.46 -5.96
C THR A 51 22.21 10.21 -5.42
N LYS A 52 20.96 9.97 -5.81
CA LYS A 52 20.14 8.89 -5.25
C LYS A 52 20.55 7.54 -5.86
N LYS A 53 20.79 6.53 -5.01
CA LYS A 53 21.07 5.17 -5.43
C LYS A 53 19.91 4.27 -5.01
N VAL A 54 19.32 3.55 -5.98
CA VAL A 54 18.37 2.47 -5.71
C VAL A 54 19.19 1.21 -5.47
N PHE A 55 19.11 0.65 -4.26
CA PHE A 55 19.80 -0.58 -3.87
C PHE A 55 18.82 -1.50 -3.16
N ILE A 56 19.02 -2.81 -3.35
CA ILE A 56 18.31 -3.83 -2.59
C ILE A 56 19.35 -4.47 -1.68
N ASP A 57 19.09 -4.48 -0.37
CA ASP A 57 19.97 -5.09 0.63
C ASP A 57 19.80 -6.62 0.66
N ARG A 58 20.04 -7.25 -0.49
CA ARG A 58 20.06 -8.71 -0.63
C ARG A 58 20.86 -9.13 -1.86
N GLU A 59 21.43 -10.33 -1.81
CA GLU A 59 22.05 -10.93 -2.98
C GLU A 59 20.99 -11.28 -4.03
N LEU A 60 21.21 -10.87 -5.29
CA LEU A 60 20.30 -11.21 -6.37
C LEU A 60 20.58 -12.65 -6.82
N PRO A 61 19.55 -13.52 -6.89
CA PRO A 61 19.74 -14.87 -7.40
C PRO A 61 20.10 -14.81 -8.89
N LEU A 62 20.89 -15.79 -9.36
CA LEU A 62 21.44 -15.85 -10.71
C LEU A 62 20.39 -15.67 -11.82
N THR A 63 19.15 -16.10 -11.58
CA THR A 63 18.06 -16.12 -12.57
C THR A 63 16.80 -15.35 -12.12
N ASP A 64 16.85 -14.67 -10.97
CA ASP A 64 15.71 -13.97 -10.36
C ASP A 64 16.08 -12.49 -10.10
N CYS A 65 16.26 -11.79 -11.22
CA CYS A 65 16.36 -10.33 -11.25
C CYS A 65 14.98 -9.65 -11.40
N TYR A 66 13.88 -10.30 -10.99
CA TYR A 66 12.51 -9.80 -11.24
C TYR A 66 11.92 -8.98 -10.09
N ILE A 67 12.62 -8.86 -8.95
CA ILE A 67 12.05 -8.12 -7.83
C ILE A 67 12.10 -6.62 -8.09
N ALA A 68 10.91 -6.03 -8.20
CA ALA A 68 10.74 -4.60 -8.25
C ALA A 68 11.16 -3.97 -6.91
N PRO A 69 12.16 -3.07 -6.87
CA PRO A 69 12.63 -2.47 -5.61
C PRO A 69 11.54 -1.67 -4.88
N CYS A 70 10.54 -1.16 -5.62
CA CYS A 70 9.37 -0.51 -5.03
C CYS A 70 8.55 -1.46 -4.15
N VAL A 71 8.50 -2.76 -4.47
CA VAL A 71 7.79 -3.78 -3.66
C VAL A 71 8.52 -3.97 -2.32
N LEU A 72 9.84 -4.14 -2.35
CA LEU A 72 10.63 -4.38 -1.13
C LEU A 72 10.70 -3.17 -0.20
N SER A 73 10.72 -1.96 -0.76
CA SER A 73 10.69 -0.73 0.01
C SER A 73 9.30 -0.38 0.57
N CYS A 74 8.25 -1.06 0.10
CA CYS A 74 6.94 -0.95 0.71
C CYS A 74 6.90 -1.77 2.00
N PRO A 75 6.59 -1.17 3.17
CA PRO A 75 6.56 -1.92 4.44
C PRO A 75 5.59 -3.10 4.47
N ILE A 76 4.59 -3.08 3.58
CA ILE A 76 3.56 -4.13 3.46
C ILE A 76 3.68 -4.91 2.14
N LEU A 77 4.81 -4.79 1.44
CA LEU A 77 5.18 -5.60 0.26
C LEU A 77 4.08 -5.64 -0.82
N GLN A 78 3.40 -4.52 -1.07
CA GLN A 78 2.33 -4.44 -2.06
C GLN A 78 2.81 -4.82 -3.47
N ASP A 79 1.92 -5.39 -4.28
CA ASP A 79 2.18 -5.78 -5.67
C ASP A 79 2.13 -4.57 -6.61
N ILE A 80 3.05 -3.63 -6.37
CA ILE A 80 3.07 -2.30 -6.97
C ILE A 80 3.09 -2.30 -8.50
N PRO A 81 3.99 -3.04 -9.17
CA PRO A 81 4.00 -3.07 -10.63
C PRO A 81 2.68 -3.53 -11.22
N GLU A 82 2.01 -4.48 -10.56
CA GLU A 82 0.80 -5.10 -11.07
C GLU A 82 -0.43 -4.21 -10.90
N TYR A 83 -0.62 -3.55 -9.75
CA TYR A 83 -1.73 -2.59 -9.65
C TYR A 83 -1.49 -1.36 -10.54
N ILE A 84 -0.24 -0.95 -10.78
CA ILE A 84 0.06 0.13 -11.74
C ILE A 84 -0.37 -0.28 -13.15
N ARG A 85 -0.04 -1.51 -13.57
CA ARG A 85 -0.47 -2.06 -14.85
C ARG A 85 -2.00 -2.08 -14.96
N LEU A 86 -2.68 -2.62 -13.96
CA LEU A 86 -4.15 -2.70 -13.94
C LEU A 86 -4.81 -1.32 -14.01
N VAL A 87 -4.28 -0.32 -13.30
CA VAL A 87 -4.76 1.07 -13.40
C VAL A 87 -4.50 1.65 -14.79
N GLY A 88 -3.33 1.39 -15.38
CA GLY A 88 -3.00 1.80 -16.75
C GLY A 88 -3.94 1.20 -17.81
N ASP A 89 -4.42 -0.02 -17.56
CA ASP A 89 -5.40 -0.71 -18.42
C ASP A 89 -6.86 -0.30 -18.12
N GLY A 90 -7.10 0.65 -17.20
CA GLY A 90 -8.44 1.07 -16.78
C GLY A 90 -9.20 0.05 -15.93
N GLN A 91 -8.53 -1.02 -15.46
CA GLN A 91 -9.10 -2.08 -14.62
C GLN A 91 -9.02 -1.69 -13.13
N TYR A 92 -9.66 -0.58 -12.75
CA TYR A 92 -9.57 -0.01 -11.39
C TYR A 92 -10.08 -0.95 -10.30
N ASP A 93 -11.20 -1.64 -10.52
CA ASP A 93 -11.76 -2.56 -9.52
C ASP A 93 -10.77 -3.71 -9.21
N ARG A 94 -10.16 -4.30 -10.24
CA ARG A 94 -9.14 -5.37 -10.07
C ARG A 94 -7.86 -4.85 -9.42
N ALA A 95 -7.45 -3.63 -9.74
CA ALA A 95 -6.31 -2.99 -9.09
C ALA A 95 -6.56 -2.82 -7.58
N LEU A 96 -7.77 -2.37 -7.22
CA LEU A 96 -8.18 -2.18 -5.84
C LEU A 96 -8.31 -3.51 -5.09
N GLU A 97 -8.88 -4.55 -5.70
CA GLU A 97 -8.90 -5.91 -5.15
C GLU A 97 -7.49 -6.42 -4.83
N LEU A 98 -6.54 -6.24 -5.74
CA LEU A 98 -5.14 -6.60 -5.54
C LEU A 98 -4.51 -5.83 -4.38
N ILE A 99 -4.76 -4.53 -4.29
CA ILE A 99 -4.29 -3.68 -3.19
C ILE A 99 -4.83 -4.20 -1.84
N TYR A 100 -6.12 -4.54 -1.77
CA TYR A 100 -6.80 -5.05 -0.57
C TYR A 100 -6.30 -6.43 -0.10
N LEU A 101 -5.47 -7.13 -0.88
CA LEU A 101 -4.82 -8.35 -0.40
C LEU A 101 -3.80 -8.07 0.71
N LYS A 102 -3.14 -6.91 0.67
CA LYS A 102 -2.05 -6.55 1.59
C LYS A 102 -2.27 -5.23 2.33
N ASN A 103 -3.20 -4.41 1.84
CA ASN A 103 -3.45 -3.07 2.35
C ASN A 103 -4.93 -2.88 2.68
N PRO A 104 -5.33 -2.92 3.96
CA PRO A 104 -6.72 -2.71 4.36
C PRO A 104 -7.15 -1.24 4.31
N LEU A 105 -6.20 -0.31 4.17
CA LEU A 105 -6.45 1.14 4.25
C LEU A 105 -5.94 1.88 2.99
N PRO A 106 -6.37 1.50 1.77
CA PRO A 106 -5.87 2.09 0.53
C PRO A 106 -6.28 3.54 0.33
N ASN A 107 -7.47 3.97 0.80
CA ASN A 107 -7.88 5.36 0.69
C ASN A 107 -6.97 6.23 1.58
N ILE A 108 -6.78 5.85 2.84
CA ILE A 108 -5.87 6.55 3.76
C ILE A 108 -4.44 6.57 3.20
N THR A 109 -3.89 5.41 2.85
CA THR A 109 -2.50 5.33 2.34
C THR A 109 -2.33 5.97 0.96
N GLY A 110 -3.40 6.17 0.19
CA GLY A 110 -3.40 6.96 -1.04
C GLY A 110 -3.19 8.46 -0.83
N TYR A 111 -3.47 8.97 0.37
CA TYR A 111 -3.26 10.39 0.71
C TYR A 111 -1.98 10.61 1.51
N ILE A 112 -1.77 9.82 2.57
CA ILE A 112 -0.78 10.17 3.60
C ILE A 112 0.45 9.27 3.63
N CYS A 113 0.53 8.23 2.79
CA CYS A 113 1.72 7.38 2.73
C CYS A 113 2.97 8.21 2.41
N ASP A 114 4.04 7.91 3.14
CA ASP A 114 5.40 8.45 2.97
C ASP A 114 6.14 7.90 1.74
N HIS A 115 5.48 7.01 0.98
CA HIS A 115 5.83 6.61 -0.37
C HIS A 115 7.29 6.16 -0.57
N GLN A 116 7.83 5.38 0.37
CA GLN A 116 9.18 4.78 0.29
C GLN A 116 9.44 4.04 -1.04
N CYS A 117 8.38 3.43 -1.59
CA CYS A 117 8.39 2.79 -2.90
C CYS A 117 8.79 3.70 -4.06
N MET A 118 8.48 5.00 -4.01
CA MET A 118 8.81 5.96 -5.06
C MET A 118 10.30 6.33 -5.02
N TYR A 119 10.91 6.39 -3.82
CA TYR A 119 12.36 6.61 -3.68
C TYR A 119 13.22 5.46 -4.20
N ASN A 120 12.62 4.30 -4.42
CA ASN A 120 13.27 3.09 -4.95
C ASN A 120 12.72 2.71 -6.34
N CYS A 121 12.01 3.60 -7.01
CA CYS A 121 11.45 3.32 -8.32
C CYS A 121 12.56 3.22 -9.38
N THR A 122 12.55 2.18 -10.22
CA THR A 122 13.53 2.00 -11.31
C THR A 122 13.41 3.06 -12.40
N ARG A 123 12.30 3.81 -12.44
CA ARG A 123 12.10 4.94 -13.36
C ARG A 123 12.88 6.19 -12.95
N LEU A 124 13.42 6.24 -11.73
CA LEU A 124 14.32 7.31 -11.29
C LEU A 124 15.56 7.45 -12.20
N ASP A 125 15.98 6.36 -12.87
CA ASP A 125 17.10 6.36 -13.80
C ASP A 125 16.77 6.96 -15.19
N TYR A 126 15.53 7.42 -15.40
CA TYR A 126 15.04 7.89 -16.69
C TYR A 126 14.36 9.26 -16.54
N GLU A 127 13.10 9.30 -16.08
CA GLU A 127 12.32 10.55 -15.98
C GLU A 127 11.69 10.79 -14.60
N GLY A 128 12.16 10.07 -13.58
CA GLY A 128 11.67 10.18 -12.20
C GLY A 128 10.70 9.05 -11.82
N ALA A 129 10.33 9.02 -10.54
CA ALA A 129 9.49 7.95 -10.02
C ALA A 129 8.09 8.00 -10.63
N VAL A 130 7.50 6.81 -10.83
CA VAL A 130 6.06 6.72 -11.04
C VAL A 130 5.35 7.32 -9.82
N GLY A 131 4.25 8.03 -10.02
CA GLY A 131 3.36 8.50 -8.95
C GLY A 131 2.62 7.33 -8.29
N ILE A 132 3.35 6.45 -7.60
CA ILE A 132 2.85 5.16 -7.10
C ILE A 132 1.70 5.38 -6.10
N ARG A 133 1.84 6.36 -5.21
CA ARG A 133 0.79 6.71 -4.24
C ARG A 133 -0.44 7.27 -4.94
N GLU A 134 -0.25 8.12 -5.95
CA GLU A 134 -1.32 8.73 -6.73
C GLU A 134 -2.05 7.68 -7.56
N VAL A 135 -1.35 6.71 -8.15
CA VAL A 135 -1.94 5.57 -8.86
C VAL A 135 -2.79 4.71 -7.92
N LYS A 136 -2.32 4.44 -6.70
CA LYS A 136 -3.12 3.77 -5.67
C LYS A 136 -4.38 4.56 -5.33
N ARG A 137 -4.25 5.88 -5.18
CA ARG A 137 -5.39 6.77 -4.93
C ARG A 137 -6.39 6.74 -6.08
N ILE A 138 -5.92 6.79 -7.33
CA ILE A 138 -6.77 6.66 -8.52
C ILE A 138 -7.56 5.35 -8.47
N ALA A 139 -6.91 4.22 -8.15
CA ALA A 139 -7.58 2.93 -8.01
C ALA A 139 -8.68 2.96 -6.93
N ALA A 140 -8.38 3.54 -5.77
CA ALA A 140 -9.34 3.64 -4.65
C ALA A 140 -10.49 4.63 -4.92
N GLU A 141 -10.25 5.69 -5.68
CA GLU A 141 -11.27 6.70 -5.99
C GLU A 141 -12.19 6.30 -7.14
N HIS A 142 -11.70 5.51 -8.11
CA HIS A 142 -12.44 5.05 -9.28
C HIS A 142 -13.21 3.74 -9.06
N GLU A 143 -13.27 3.26 -7.83
CA GLU A 143 -14.10 2.13 -7.43
C GLU A 143 -15.55 2.36 -7.89
N LYS A 144 -16.04 1.51 -8.80
CA LYS A 144 -17.44 1.55 -9.27
C LYS A 144 -18.30 0.54 -8.54
N VAL A 145 -17.70 -0.58 -8.17
CA VAL A 145 -18.31 -1.63 -7.38
C VAL A 145 -17.72 -1.52 -6.00
N VAL A 146 -18.55 -1.19 -5.00
CA VAL A 146 -18.16 -1.31 -3.59
C VAL A 146 -17.50 -2.67 -3.46
N TYR A 147 -16.22 -2.69 -3.08
CA TYR A 147 -15.46 -3.90 -2.84
C TYR A 147 -16.23 -4.68 -1.79
N ARG A 148 -17.10 -5.57 -2.29
CA ARG A 148 -17.81 -6.55 -1.53
C ARG A 148 -16.73 -7.57 -1.25
N THR A 149 -15.91 -7.28 -0.24
CA THR A 149 -15.26 -8.34 0.51
C THR A 149 -16.31 -9.42 0.68
N LYS A 150 -16.05 -10.62 0.17
CA LYS A 150 -16.84 -11.78 0.56
C LYS A 150 -16.62 -11.92 2.06
N SER A 151 -17.47 -11.25 2.86
CA SER A 151 -17.57 -11.52 4.27
C SER A 151 -17.97 -12.98 4.35
N HIS A 152 -17.24 -13.75 5.16
CA HIS A 152 -17.69 -15.07 5.53
C HIS A 152 -19.13 -14.95 6.01
N SER A 153 -20.03 -15.71 5.36
CA SER A 153 -21.40 -15.86 5.83
C SER A 153 -21.39 -16.30 7.29
N ALA A 154 -22.49 -16.09 8.02
CA ALA A 154 -22.55 -16.47 9.43
C ALA A 154 -22.17 -17.96 9.66
N ALA A 155 -22.40 -18.83 8.68
CA ALA A 155 -22.03 -20.24 8.70
C ALA A 155 -20.52 -20.51 8.48
N GLU A 156 -19.81 -19.59 7.84
CA GLU A 156 -18.37 -19.70 7.56
C GLU A 156 -17.50 -19.01 8.62
N ARG A 157 -18.11 -18.30 9.57
CA ARG A 157 -17.39 -17.66 10.67
C ARG A 157 -16.93 -18.67 11.70
N LEU A 158 -15.72 -18.46 12.21
CA LEU A 158 -15.19 -19.18 13.34
C LEU A 158 -15.97 -18.79 14.60
N ASP A 159 -16.22 -19.75 15.48
CA ASP A 159 -16.83 -19.48 16.79
C ASP A 159 -15.87 -18.76 17.76
N THR A 160 -14.63 -18.47 17.33
CA THR A 160 -13.63 -17.77 18.14
C THR A 160 -13.82 -16.26 18.09
N LYS A 161 -13.96 -15.63 19.26
CA LYS A 161 -13.98 -14.16 19.41
C LYS A 161 -12.57 -13.59 19.57
N VAL A 162 -12.32 -12.44 18.95
CA VAL A 162 -11.07 -11.68 19.05
C VAL A 162 -11.38 -10.23 19.41
N ALA A 163 -10.70 -9.72 20.42
CA ALA A 163 -10.76 -8.33 20.82
C ALA A 163 -9.58 -7.56 20.21
N VAL A 164 -9.85 -6.37 19.70
CA VAL A 164 -8.85 -5.42 19.20
C VAL A 164 -9.00 -4.13 20.00
N ILE A 165 -7.96 -3.71 20.73
CA ILE A 165 -7.99 -2.50 21.56
C ILE A 165 -7.32 -1.36 20.79
N GLY A 166 -8.08 -0.31 20.49
CA GLY A 166 -7.71 0.82 19.65
C GLY A 166 -8.20 0.68 18.21
N ALA A 167 -8.95 1.68 17.72
CA ALA A 167 -9.44 1.77 16.34
C ALA A 167 -8.55 2.67 15.46
N GLY A 168 -7.26 2.77 15.76
CA GLY A 168 -6.26 3.35 14.88
C GLY A 168 -5.88 2.44 13.70
N PRO A 169 -4.95 2.86 12.82
CA PRO A 169 -4.57 2.10 11.62
C PRO A 169 -4.10 0.66 11.90
N ALA A 170 -3.37 0.46 13.00
CA ALA A 170 -2.91 -0.87 13.41
C ALA A 170 -4.08 -1.79 13.79
N GLY A 171 -4.99 -1.31 14.65
CA GLY A 171 -6.17 -2.08 15.08
C GLY A 171 -7.14 -2.35 13.94
N LEU A 172 -7.42 -1.34 13.11
CA LEU A 172 -8.25 -1.48 11.91
C LEU A 172 -7.66 -2.51 10.92
N SER A 173 -6.35 -2.48 10.71
CA SER A 173 -5.66 -3.47 9.87
C SER A 173 -5.76 -4.88 10.43
N ALA A 174 -5.49 -5.06 11.73
CA ALA A 174 -5.63 -6.34 12.41
C ALA A 174 -7.07 -6.87 12.30
N ALA A 175 -8.05 -6.01 12.57
CA ALA A 175 -9.46 -6.37 12.51
C ALA A 175 -9.90 -6.81 11.09
N TYR A 176 -9.45 -6.09 10.06
CA TYR A 176 -9.70 -6.45 8.66
C TYR A 176 -9.22 -7.87 8.35
N PHE A 177 -7.95 -8.18 8.63
CA PHE A 177 -7.39 -9.48 8.26
C PHE A 177 -7.98 -10.62 9.09
N LEU A 178 -8.23 -10.40 10.38
CA LEU A 178 -8.86 -11.39 11.25
C LEU A 178 -10.31 -11.69 10.80
N ALA A 179 -11.08 -10.66 10.48
CA ALA A 179 -12.44 -10.84 9.98
C ALA A 179 -12.47 -11.52 8.61
N LYS A 180 -11.51 -11.21 7.73
CA LYS A 180 -11.35 -11.85 6.42
C LYS A 180 -11.01 -13.35 6.52
N ILE A 181 -10.44 -13.81 7.63
CA ILE A 181 -10.17 -15.24 7.91
C ILE A 181 -11.37 -15.90 8.62
N GLY A 182 -12.37 -15.12 9.05
CA GLY A 182 -13.62 -15.60 9.64
C GLY A 182 -13.74 -15.45 11.15
N PHE A 183 -12.79 -14.81 11.83
CA PHE A 183 -12.93 -14.54 13.28
C PHE A 183 -14.07 -13.55 13.58
N ARG A 184 -14.70 -13.70 14.75
CA ARG A 184 -15.64 -12.69 15.28
C ARG A 184 -14.84 -11.59 15.97
N VAL A 185 -14.64 -10.48 15.27
CA VAL A 185 -13.80 -9.39 15.76
C VAL A 185 -14.64 -8.25 16.33
N THR A 186 -14.28 -7.82 17.52
CA THR A 186 -14.78 -6.57 18.13
C THR A 186 -13.60 -5.64 18.36
N VAL A 187 -13.68 -4.41 17.84
CA VAL A 187 -12.73 -3.33 18.10
C VAL A 187 -13.30 -2.44 19.19
N PHE A 188 -12.50 -2.17 20.21
CA PHE A 188 -12.82 -1.30 21.34
C PHE A 188 -11.99 -0.02 21.22
N GLU A 189 -12.66 1.12 21.18
CA GLU A 189 -12.07 2.45 21.02
C GLU A 189 -12.58 3.38 22.12
N LYS A 190 -11.66 4.13 22.73
CA LYS A 190 -11.99 5.06 23.82
C LYS A 190 -12.61 6.35 23.31
N GLN A 191 -12.22 6.78 22.11
CA GLN A 191 -12.84 7.91 21.43
C GLN A 191 -14.24 7.56 20.91
N ASP A 192 -15.00 8.57 20.52
CA ASP A 192 -16.34 8.44 19.95
C ASP A 192 -16.35 8.01 18.47
N SER A 193 -15.18 8.06 17.81
CA SER A 193 -15.02 7.67 16.40
C SER A 193 -13.72 6.90 16.13
N PRO A 194 -13.70 6.04 15.09
CA PRO A 194 -12.52 5.28 14.69
C PRO A 194 -11.52 6.13 13.88
N GLY A 195 -10.35 5.56 13.61
CA GLY A 195 -9.27 6.11 12.78
C GLY A 195 -8.07 6.63 13.56
N GLY A 196 -8.18 6.73 14.89
CA GLY A 196 -7.08 7.15 15.78
C GLY A 196 -6.49 8.50 15.38
N VAL A 197 -5.16 8.60 15.38
CA VAL A 197 -4.42 9.83 15.02
C VAL A 197 -4.83 10.38 13.65
N ILE A 198 -5.22 9.53 12.70
CA ILE A 198 -5.59 9.99 11.35
C ILE A 198 -6.89 10.80 11.36
N THR A 199 -7.86 10.40 12.18
CA THR A 199 -9.12 11.14 12.31
C THR A 199 -8.98 12.32 13.26
N HIS A 200 -8.28 12.12 14.38
CA HIS A 200 -8.30 13.04 15.51
C HIS A 200 -7.16 14.07 15.54
N VAL A 201 -6.16 13.94 14.67
CA VAL A 201 -4.95 14.80 14.71
C VAL A 201 -4.56 15.30 13.32
N LEU A 202 -4.77 14.51 12.26
CA LEU A 202 -4.39 14.92 10.91
C LEU A 202 -5.42 15.92 10.35
N PRO A 203 -4.97 17.07 9.82
CA PRO A 203 -5.88 18.08 9.32
C PRO A 203 -6.50 17.68 7.97
N ASN A 204 -7.74 18.12 7.72
CA ASN A 204 -8.53 17.75 6.54
C ASN A 204 -7.89 18.11 5.19
N PHE A 205 -7.01 19.12 5.13
CA PHE A 205 -6.29 19.46 3.90
C PHE A 205 -5.23 18.42 3.49
N ARG A 206 -4.82 17.54 4.42
CA ARG A 206 -3.90 16.42 4.15
C ARG A 206 -4.64 15.18 3.69
N ILE A 207 -5.80 14.91 4.28
CA ILE A 207 -6.63 13.74 4.01
C ILE A 207 -8.10 14.11 4.23
N PRO A 208 -8.98 13.90 3.24
CA PRO A 208 -10.40 14.16 3.43
C PRO A 208 -11.02 13.09 4.33
N THR A 209 -11.94 13.50 5.21
CA THR A 209 -12.70 12.59 6.10
C THR A 209 -13.35 11.44 5.32
N ALA A 210 -13.89 11.72 4.13
CA ALA A 210 -14.51 10.72 3.27
C ALA A 210 -13.56 9.57 2.87
N ALA A 211 -12.24 9.83 2.73
CA ALA A 211 -11.27 8.76 2.45
C ALA A 211 -11.11 7.83 3.65
N ILE A 212 -11.10 8.38 4.87
CA ILE A 212 -11.01 7.60 6.12
C ILE A 212 -12.28 6.76 6.29
N GLU A 213 -13.45 7.37 6.11
CA GLU A 213 -14.75 6.70 6.21
C GLU A 213 -14.90 5.55 5.22
N LYS A 214 -14.42 5.69 3.98
CA LYS A 214 -14.42 4.61 2.99
C LYS A 214 -13.68 3.38 3.48
N ASP A 215 -12.44 3.53 3.96
CA ASP A 215 -11.67 2.39 4.47
C ASP A 215 -12.34 1.75 5.70
N ILE A 216 -12.88 2.55 6.62
CA ILE A 216 -13.63 2.05 7.78
C ILE A 216 -14.90 1.31 7.35
N SER A 217 -15.60 1.80 6.32
CA SER A 217 -16.83 1.17 5.83
C SER A 217 -16.59 -0.24 5.28
N VAL A 218 -15.46 -0.47 4.61
CA VAL A 218 -15.05 -1.80 4.12
C VAL A 218 -14.80 -2.75 5.29
N ILE A 219 -14.19 -2.26 6.37
CA ILE A 219 -13.96 -3.04 7.59
C ILE A 219 -15.29 -3.38 8.29
N LYS A 220 -16.21 -2.43 8.39
CA LYS A 220 -17.57 -2.69 8.91
C LYS A 220 -18.32 -3.70 8.04
N ALA A 221 -18.20 -3.61 6.72
CA ALA A 221 -18.83 -4.52 5.77
C ALA A 221 -18.33 -5.98 5.91
N LEU A 222 -17.12 -6.18 6.43
CA LEU A 222 -16.62 -7.52 6.79
C LEU A 222 -17.33 -8.12 8.03
N GLY A 223 -18.10 -7.33 8.77
CA GLY A 223 -18.80 -7.75 9.98
C GLY A 223 -18.01 -7.53 11.27
N VAL A 224 -17.02 -6.62 11.25
CA VAL A 224 -16.29 -6.18 12.44
C VAL A 224 -17.20 -5.29 13.28
N ASP A 225 -17.36 -5.63 14.56
CA ASP A 225 -18.09 -4.79 15.52
C ASP A 225 -17.17 -3.68 16.05
N LEU A 226 -17.63 -2.43 16.06
CA LEU A 226 -16.87 -1.29 16.57
C LEU A 226 -17.61 -0.70 17.76
N LYS A 227 -16.96 -0.71 18.93
CA LYS A 227 -17.47 -0.13 20.17
C LYS A 227 -16.65 1.10 20.54
N PHE A 228 -17.33 2.24 20.66
CA PHE A 228 -16.75 3.55 20.95
C PHE A 228 -17.04 3.97 22.40
N GLY A 229 -16.30 4.95 22.90
CA GLY A 229 -16.49 5.47 24.27
C GLY A 229 -16.22 4.45 25.36
N VAL A 230 -15.36 3.45 25.09
CA VAL A 230 -15.04 2.39 26.05
C VAL A 230 -14.07 2.89 27.11
N SER A 231 -14.21 2.40 28.34
CA SER A 231 -13.30 2.77 29.45
C SER A 231 -11.85 2.37 29.14
N GLU A 232 -10.91 3.22 29.55
CA GLU A 232 -9.47 2.88 29.56
C GLU A 232 -9.14 1.84 30.64
N GLU A 233 -10.03 1.65 31.61
CA GLU A 233 -9.95 0.57 32.58
C GLU A 233 -10.43 -0.73 31.93
N PHE A 234 -9.49 -1.48 31.36
CA PHE A 234 -9.75 -2.82 30.83
C PHE A 234 -8.87 -3.86 31.52
N SER A 235 -9.45 -5.04 31.75
CA SER A 235 -8.76 -6.19 32.32
C SER A 235 -8.74 -7.32 31.29
N ILE A 236 -7.54 -7.80 30.96
CA ILE A 236 -7.36 -8.96 30.07
C ILE A 236 -8.14 -10.17 30.61
N HIS A 237 -8.17 -10.32 31.94
CA HIS A 237 -8.92 -11.39 32.60
C HIS A 237 -10.42 -11.28 32.34
N ASP A 238 -10.98 -10.06 32.40
CA ASP A 238 -12.42 -9.86 32.21
C ASP A 238 -12.80 -10.07 30.73
N MET A 239 -11.95 -9.65 29.79
CA MET A 239 -12.13 -9.95 28.37
C MET A 239 -12.10 -11.46 28.08
N ASN A 240 -11.20 -12.20 28.75
CA ASN A 240 -11.18 -13.66 28.64
C ASN A 240 -12.49 -14.26 29.18
N ASN A 241 -13.02 -13.74 30.29
CA ASN A 241 -14.30 -14.18 30.86
C ASN A 241 -15.51 -13.85 29.96
N GLU A 242 -15.44 -12.77 29.18
CA GLU A 242 -16.42 -12.44 28.12
C GLU A 242 -16.29 -13.34 26.86
N GLY A 243 -15.29 -14.22 26.84
CA GLY A 243 -15.05 -15.23 25.81
C GLY A 243 -14.15 -14.76 24.67
N TYR A 244 -13.43 -13.64 24.81
CA TYR A 244 -12.38 -13.26 23.85
C TYR A 244 -11.16 -14.16 24.04
N LYS A 245 -10.80 -14.93 22.99
CA LYS A 245 -9.67 -15.87 23.05
C LYS A 245 -8.33 -15.22 22.75
N TYR A 246 -8.36 -14.23 21.87
CA TYR A 246 -7.18 -13.47 21.45
C TYR A 246 -7.47 -11.99 21.63
N ILE A 247 -6.45 -11.26 22.07
CA ILE A 247 -6.52 -9.81 22.32
C ILE A 247 -5.34 -9.18 21.58
N PHE A 248 -5.63 -8.24 20.69
CA PHE A 248 -4.64 -7.41 20.01
C PHE A 248 -4.66 -6.01 20.59
N ILE A 249 -3.51 -5.47 20.98
CA ILE A 249 -3.40 -4.13 21.57
C ILE A 249 -2.73 -3.20 20.56
N GLY A 250 -3.49 -2.21 20.09
CA GLY A 250 -3.09 -1.23 19.07
C GLY A 250 -3.45 0.20 19.47
N ILE A 251 -3.27 0.55 20.75
CA ILE A 251 -3.66 1.84 21.34
C ILE A 251 -2.76 3.02 20.94
N GLY A 252 -1.64 2.77 20.26
CA GLY A 252 -0.72 3.82 19.82
C GLY A 252 0.05 4.49 20.96
N ALA A 253 0.60 5.67 20.66
CA ALA A 253 1.37 6.49 21.60
C ALA A 253 0.71 7.86 21.74
N GLU A 254 -0.11 8.02 22.77
CA GLU A 254 -0.91 9.23 22.98
C GLU A 254 -0.37 10.16 24.08
N VAL A 255 0.75 9.81 24.69
CA VAL A 255 1.35 10.62 25.75
C VAL A 255 2.39 11.54 25.15
N SER A 256 2.16 12.85 25.25
CA SER A 256 3.11 13.86 24.81
C SER A 256 4.38 13.87 25.67
N ARG A 257 5.53 14.07 25.03
CA ARG A 257 6.82 14.17 25.71
C ARG A 257 7.11 15.63 26.04
N LYS A 258 6.95 15.98 27.32
CA LYS A 258 7.25 17.33 27.82
C LYS A 258 8.74 17.65 27.71
N LEU A 259 9.07 18.80 27.14
CA LEU A 259 10.42 19.34 27.12
C LEU A 259 10.67 20.13 28.41
N GLN A 260 11.81 19.88 29.07
CA GLN A 260 12.21 20.66 30.24
C GLN A 260 12.90 21.95 29.77
N LEU A 261 12.17 23.05 29.82
CA LEU A 261 12.65 24.37 29.41
C LEU A 261 12.62 25.32 30.60
N THR A 262 13.63 26.17 30.72
CA THR A 262 13.69 27.23 31.73
C THR A 262 12.79 28.40 31.33
N GLY A 263 12.01 28.96 32.26
CA GLY A 263 11.15 30.12 32.01
C GLY A 263 9.70 29.88 32.41
N ASP A 264 8.80 30.79 32.02
CA ASP A 264 7.37 30.73 32.33
C ASP A 264 6.59 29.74 31.43
N ASN A 265 7.13 29.42 30.25
CA ASN A 265 6.63 28.41 29.30
C ASN A 265 5.14 28.58 28.91
N ASN A 266 4.57 29.79 29.06
CA ASN A 266 3.14 30.04 28.88
C ASN A 266 2.63 29.86 27.44
N ASN A 267 3.53 29.88 26.45
CA ASN A 267 3.22 29.71 25.02
C ASN A 267 3.65 28.34 24.47
N ILE A 268 3.85 27.35 25.35
CA ILE A 268 4.24 26.00 24.96
C ILE A 268 3.00 25.13 24.95
N TYR A 269 2.67 24.60 23.77
CA TYR A 269 1.53 23.72 23.54
C TYR A 269 2.05 22.33 23.20
N GLU A 270 1.48 21.31 23.84
CA GLU A 270 1.72 19.92 23.48
C GLU A 270 1.08 19.63 22.12
N ALA A 271 1.81 18.93 21.24
CA ALA A 271 1.40 18.78 19.85
C ALA A 271 0.03 18.07 19.70
N LEU A 272 -0.23 17.04 20.50
CA LEU A 272 -1.49 16.29 20.43
C LEU A 272 -2.69 17.10 20.93
N ASP A 273 -2.49 17.93 21.96
CA ASP A 273 -3.56 18.78 22.51
C ASP A 273 -3.86 19.96 21.59
N PHE A 274 -2.85 20.49 20.89
CA PHE A 274 -3.03 21.58 19.93
C PHE A 274 -3.69 21.15 18.62
N LEU A 275 -3.46 19.90 18.18
CA LEU A 275 -3.94 19.40 16.89
C LEU A 275 -5.33 18.73 16.97
N ARG A 276 -5.77 18.31 18.16
CA ARG A 276 -7.13 17.81 18.42
C ARG A 276 -8.14 18.96 18.44
#